data_AF-A0A958YE82-F1
#
_entry.id   AF-A0A958YE82-F1
#
_cell.length_a   1.000
_cell.length_b   1.000
_cell.length_c   1.000
_cell.angle_alpha   90.00
_cell.angle_beta   90.00
_cell.angle_gamma   90.00
#
_symmetry.space_group_name_H-M   'P 1'
#
loop_
_entity.id
_entity.type
_entity.pdbx_description
1 polymer ?
#
loop_
_entity_poly.entity_id
_entity_poly.type
_entity_poly.pdbx_seq_one_letter_code
_entity_poly.pdbx_strand_id
1 'polypeptide(L)'
;MTKGNINVSVDNIFPLIKKFLYSDHEIFLRELISNATDATLKLKHLTSIGEAKVEYGNPIIEVKIDKKGKKLHIIDQGIGMTAEEVEKYINEVAFSGAGEFLEKYKDSAKDTGIIGHFGLGFYSAFMVANKVEIITKSYKDEPAVHWTCTGSPEFTLEPHDKTERGTEIILHINDEDKEFLEDSRISNLLTKYNKFMPIPIKFGTREETKKVGEGDDAKEEKVTVDNIINNPNPAWTKQPTDLNDEDYKNFYRELYPMQFEEPLFNIHLNVDYPFNLTGILYFPKLSNDINMQKDRIQLYQNQVFVTDNVEGIVPEFLTMLRGVIDSPDIPLNVSRSYLQADSNVKKISSYITRKVADKLQSLFKNNREDFEKKWDDIKIVIEYGMLSEEKFFEKAESFALYPTVDGTYYTYEELYNKIKANQTDKDEKLVILYASDKEAQHSYIDTAKAKGYEVLLLDSPIVPHLMQKLESTKENISFVRVDADHIDNLIKKDDTKISKLTDEEKTKLEEMLKDVIPSEKFMVQLEAMDSDAAPFMITQPEFMRRMKEMQQTGGGMFGMGNFPDMYNLVVNTNHELVNEILNTKTKQKQTRLINQSLDLARLSQGLLKGEELTNFIKRSYDMIK
;
A
#
# COMPACT_ATOMS: atom_id res chain seq x y z
N MET A 1 -12.35 28.10 47.18
CA MET A 1 -12.18 26.84 46.44
C MET A 1 -13.29 25.90 46.86
N THR A 2 -14.24 25.64 45.98
CA THR A 2 -15.29 24.66 46.23
C THR A 2 -14.75 23.29 45.85
N LYS A 3 -14.63 22.37 46.81
CA LYS A 3 -14.44 20.94 46.55
C LYS A 3 -15.80 20.28 46.56
N GLY A 4 -16.12 19.54 45.51
CA GLY A 4 -17.32 18.71 45.39
C GLY A 4 -17.01 17.50 44.54
N ASN A 5 -17.76 16.42 44.75
CA ASN A 5 -17.67 15.22 43.92
C ASN A 5 -18.51 15.40 42.65
N ILE A 6 -18.04 14.85 41.53
CA ILE A 6 -18.81 14.77 40.30
C ILE A 6 -19.82 13.62 40.48
N ASN A 7 -21.10 13.93 40.34
CA ASN A 7 -22.16 12.92 40.34
C ASN A 7 -22.44 12.48 38.91
N VAL A 8 -22.50 11.17 38.68
CA VAL A 8 -22.87 10.56 37.39
C VAL A 8 -24.29 10.01 37.52
N SER A 9 -25.20 10.42 36.63
CA SER A 9 -26.57 9.89 36.58
C SER A 9 -26.58 8.58 35.79
N VAL A 10 -26.91 7.48 36.47
CA VAL A 10 -26.87 6.11 35.94
C VAL A 10 -28.00 5.86 34.93
N ASP A 11 -29.13 6.57 35.05
CA ASP A 11 -30.31 6.39 34.19
C ASP A 11 -30.03 6.65 32.70
N ASN A 12 -28.99 7.43 32.38
CA ASN A 12 -28.62 7.78 31.01
C ASN A 12 -27.48 6.91 30.43
N ILE A 13 -27.00 5.90 31.16
CA ILE A 13 -25.80 5.16 30.75
C ILE A 13 -26.02 4.30 29.49
N PHE A 14 -27.13 3.56 29.41
CA PHE A 14 -27.47 2.75 28.24
C PHE A 14 -27.75 3.60 26.98
N PRO A 15 -28.54 4.70 27.05
CA PRO A 15 -28.66 5.64 25.93
C PRO A 15 -27.32 6.21 25.46
N LEU A 16 -26.39 6.51 26.38
CA LEU A 16 -25.05 7.00 26.02
C LEU A 16 -24.20 5.93 25.34
N ILE A 17 -24.22 4.69 25.85
CA ILE A 17 -23.53 3.55 25.23
C ILE A 17 -24.06 3.32 23.81
N LYS A 18 -25.38 3.28 23.64
CA LYS A 18 -26.02 3.10 22.32
C LYS A 18 -25.72 4.24 21.35
N LYS A 19 -25.57 5.48 21.82
CA LYS A 19 -25.46 6.67 20.97
C LYS A 19 -24.02 7.13 20.70
N PHE A 20 -23.08 6.90 21.62
CA PHE A 20 -21.77 7.57 21.58
C PHE A 20 -20.55 6.64 21.65
N LEU A 21 -20.67 5.38 22.07
CA LEU A 21 -19.50 4.49 22.17
C LEU A 21 -19.18 3.77 20.86
N TYR A 22 -20.18 3.47 20.04
CA TYR A 22 -19.99 2.70 18.81
C TYR A 22 -20.77 3.34 17.66
N SER A 23 -20.09 3.59 16.56
CA SER A 23 -20.66 4.19 15.35
C SER A 23 -21.40 3.17 14.48
N ASP A 24 -21.11 1.88 14.67
CA ASP A 24 -21.57 0.77 13.83
C ASP A 24 -22.15 -0.34 14.73
N HIS A 25 -23.35 -0.79 14.40
CA HIS A 25 -24.03 -1.86 15.13
C HIS A 25 -23.27 -3.18 15.00
N GLU A 26 -22.46 -3.38 13.95
CA GLU A 26 -21.70 -4.63 13.71
C GLU A 26 -20.71 -5.02 14.82
N ILE A 27 -20.28 -4.05 15.64
CA ILE A 27 -19.20 -4.23 16.62
C ILE A 27 -19.60 -5.17 17.77
N PHE A 28 -20.89 -5.35 18.07
CA PHE A 28 -21.31 -6.17 19.21
C PHE A 28 -20.74 -7.59 19.15
N LEU A 29 -20.74 -8.21 17.96
CA LEU A 29 -20.27 -9.58 17.80
C LEU A 29 -18.76 -9.67 18.01
N ARG A 30 -18.01 -8.68 17.53
CA ARG A 30 -16.56 -8.57 17.76
C ARG A 30 -16.26 -8.55 19.27
N GLU A 31 -16.95 -7.71 20.03
CA GLU A 31 -16.72 -7.57 21.48
C GLU A 31 -17.09 -8.84 22.24
N LEU A 32 -18.24 -9.46 21.94
CA LEU A 32 -18.67 -10.68 22.61
C LEU A 32 -17.77 -11.88 22.33
N ILE A 33 -17.32 -12.05 21.08
CA ILE A 33 -16.34 -13.10 20.72
C ILE A 33 -14.97 -12.82 21.36
N SER A 34 -14.56 -11.54 21.47
CA SER A 34 -13.33 -11.16 22.18
C SER A 34 -13.41 -11.54 23.67
N ASN A 35 -14.55 -11.28 24.33
CA ASN A 35 -14.76 -11.68 25.72
C ASN A 35 -14.71 -13.21 25.92
N ALA A 36 -15.35 -13.97 25.03
CA ALA A 36 -15.30 -15.43 25.02
C ALA A 36 -13.87 -15.97 24.82
N THR A 37 -13.10 -15.30 23.96
CA THR A 37 -11.69 -15.60 23.73
C THR A 37 -10.86 -15.33 24.98
N ASP A 38 -11.01 -14.16 25.61
CA ASP A 38 -10.34 -13.81 26.86
C ASP A 38 -10.66 -14.81 27.98
N ALA A 39 -11.92 -15.20 28.13
CA ALA A 39 -12.33 -16.21 29.11
C ALA A 39 -11.63 -17.55 28.88
N THR A 40 -11.43 -17.92 27.62
CA THR A 40 -10.75 -19.16 27.23
C THR A 40 -9.23 -19.06 27.43
N LEU A 41 -8.61 -17.93 27.09
CA LEU A 41 -7.18 -17.68 27.27
C LEU A 41 -6.80 -17.58 28.76
N LYS A 42 -7.65 -16.97 29.60
CA LYS A 42 -7.47 -16.98 31.05
C LYS A 42 -7.46 -18.40 31.60
N LEU A 43 -8.36 -19.26 31.13
CA LEU A 43 -8.38 -20.65 31.55
C LEU A 43 -7.09 -21.37 31.14
N LYS A 44 -6.64 -21.15 29.90
CA LYS A 44 -5.36 -21.68 29.40
C LYS A 44 -4.20 -21.27 30.30
N HIS A 45 -4.14 -20.00 30.68
CA HIS A 45 -3.10 -19.50 31.58
C HIS A 45 -3.17 -20.16 32.95
N LEU A 46 -4.34 -20.13 33.61
CA LEU A 46 -4.53 -20.68 34.96
C LEU A 46 -4.24 -22.19 35.03
N THR A 47 -4.61 -22.94 34.00
CA THR A 47 -4.29 -24.37 33.91
C THR A 47 -2.80 -24.61 33.67
N SER A 48 -2.15 -23.79 32.83
CA SER A 48 -0.71 -23.89 32.57
C SER A 48 0.17 -23.62 33.80
N ILE A 49 -0.25 -22.71 34.69
CA ILE A 49 0.47 -22.41 35.93
C ILE A 49 0.02 -23.28 37.11
N GLY A 50 -0.95 -24.19 36.90
CA GLY A 50 -1.44 -25.12 37.91
C GLY A 50 -2.40 -24.54 38.97
N GLU A 51 -2.85 -23.29 38.80
CA GLU A 51 -3.84 -22.68 39.70
C GLU A 51 -5.26 -23.22 39.48
N ALA A 52 -5.61 -23.55 38.23
CA ALA A 52 -6.87 -24.20 37.90
C ALA A 52 -6.66 -25.70 37.69
N LYS A 53 -7.23 -26.52 38.58
CA LYS A 53 -7.16 -28.00 38.53
C LYS A 53 -8.28 -28.60 37.67
N VAL A 54 -8.48 -28.04 36.49
CA VAL A 54 -9.47 -28.51 35.51
C VAL A 54 -8.78 -28.78 34.19
N GLU A 55 -9.33 -29.69 33.39
CA GLU A 55 -8.82 -29.92 32.05
C GLU A 55 -9.13 -28.72 31.15
N TYR A 56 -8.10 -28.19 30.48
CA TYR A 56 -8.25 -27.15 29.47
C TYR A 56 -8.97 -27.69 28.22
N GLY A 57 -8.54 -28.87 27.74
CA GLY A 57 -9.09 -29.52 26.55
C GLY A 57 -8.77 -28.74 25.27
N ASN A 58 -9.70 -28.79 24.30
CA ASN A 58 -9.67 -28.02 23.07
C ASN A 58 -10.93 -27.14 23.00
N PRO A 59 -10.98 -26.04 23.78
CA PRO A 59 -12.18 -25.23 23.89
C PRO A 59 -12.53 -24.56 22.56
N ILE A 60 -13.82 -24.50 22.26
CA ILE A 60 -14.40 -23.89 21.06
C ILE A 60 -15.40 -22.81 21.50
N ILE A 61 -15.48 -21.73 20.73
CA ILE A 61 -16.54 -20.73 20.85
C ILE A 61 -17.61 -21.09 19.81
N GLU A 62 -18.86 -21.23 20.22
CA GLU A 62 -19.96 -21.59 19.34
C GLU A 62 -20.95 -20.43 19.20
N VAL A 63 -21.28 -20.07 17.96
CA VAL A 63 -22.32 -19.08 17.64
C VAL A 63 -23.53 -19.81 17.07
N LYS A 64 -24.72 -19.58 17.65
CA LYS A 64 -25.98 -20.18 17.18
C LYS A 64 -27.06 -19.12 16.96
N ILE A 65 -27.79 -19.27 15.86
CA ILE A 65 -28.96 -18.46 15.56
C ILE A 65 -30.21 -19.30 15.83
N ASP A 66 -31.09 -18.83 16.71
CA ASP A 66 -32.45 -19.33 16.85
C ASP A 66 -33.43 -18.35 16.18
N LYS A 67 -33.70 -18.58 14.89
CA LYS A 67 -34.62 -17.73 14.11
C LYS A 67 -36.05 -17.77 14.66
N LYS A 68 -36.48 -18.87 15.27
CA LYS A 68 -37.86 -19.02 15.80
C LYS A 68 -38.02 -18.24 17.10
N GLY A 69 -37.03 -18.34 18.00
CA GLY A 69 -36.98 -17.59 19.24
C GLY A 69 -36.54 -16.14 19.07
N LYS A 70 -36.07 -15.74 17.86
CA LYS A 70 -35.40 -14.46 17.58
C LYS A 70 -34.18 -14.21 18.47
N LYS A 71 -33.35 -15.24 18.65
CA LYS A 71 -32.19 -15.19 19.52
C LYS A 71 -30.89 -15.46 18.78
N LEU A 72 -29.82 -14.82 19.27
CA LEU A 72 -28.45 -15.12 18.92
C LEU A 72 -27.71 -15.56 20.19
N HIS A 73 -27.02 -16.69 20.10
CA HIS A 73 -26.29 -17.30 21.22
C HIS A 73 -24.80 -17.26 20.93
N ILE A 74 -24.01 -16.85 21.93
CA ILE A 74 -22.55 -16.94 21.93
C ILE A 74 -22.17 -17.80 23.14
N ILE A 75 -21.55 -18.94 22.88
CA ILE A 75 -21.26 -19.95 23.90
C ILE A 75 -19.74 -20.16 23.94
N ASP A 76 -19.13 -20.00 25.11
CA ASP A 76 -17.72 -20.30 25.33
C ASP A 76 -17.52 -21.40 26.39
N GLN A 77 -16.36 -22.05 26.33
CA GLN A 77 -15.93 -23.11 27.26
C GLN A 77 -14.79 -22.64 28.18
N GLY A 78 -14.69 -21.32 28.39
CA GLY A 78 -13.65 -20.64 29.14
C GLY A 78 -13.81 -20.76 30.66
N ILE A 79 -13.28 -19.80 31.41
CA ILE A 79 -13.30 -19.85 32.89
C ILE A 79 -14.71 -19.81 33.51
N GLY A 80 -15.70 -19.23 32.82
CA GLY A 80 -17.00 -18.89 33.40
C GLY A 80 -16.88 -17.83 34.52
N MET A 81 -18.00 -17.52 35.17
CA MET A 81 -18.06 -16.55 36.27
C MET A 81 -18.83 -17.12 37.46
N THR A 82 -18.46 -16.68 38.67
CA THR A 82 -19.25 -16.86 39.89
C THR A 82 -20.33 -15.78 40.02
N ALA A 83 -21.27 -15.93 40.96
CA ALA A 83 -22.27 -14.89 41.24
C ALA A 83 -21.62 -13.53 41.57
N GLU A 84 -20.58 -13.54 42.42
CA GLU A 84 -19.82 -12.34 42.80
C GLU A 84 -19.08 -11.72 41.60
N GLU A 85 -18.51 -12.55 40.72
CA GLU A 85 -17.84 -12.08 39.50
C GLU A 85 -18.84 -11.48 38.50
N VAL A 86 -20.07 -12.01 38.41
CA VAL A 86 -21.15 -11.41 37.61
C VAL A 86 -21.53 -10.06 38.20
N GLU A 87 -21.72 -9.95 39.52
CA GLU A 87 -22.00 -8.68 40.17
C GLU A 87 -20.89 -7.64 39.89
N LYS A 88 -19.63 -8.03 40.05
CA LYS A 88 -18.49 -7.13 39.86
C LYS A 88 -18.23 -6.75 38.40
N TYR A 89 -18.27 -7.70 37.46
CA TYR A 89 -17.82 -7.46 36.08
C TYR A 89 -18.95 -7.19 35.09
N ILE A 90 -20.20 -7.52 35.42
CA ILE A 90 -21.37 -7.29 34.56
C ILE A 90 -22.27 -6.18 35.11
N ASN A 91 -22.38 -6.01 36.42
CA ASN A 91 -23.27 -4.98 37.00
C ASN A 91 -22.54 -3.68 37.34
N GLU A 92 -21.23 -3.73 37.60
CA GLU A 92 -20.42 -2.52 37.80
C GLU A 92 -19.77 -2.06 36.49
N VAL A 93 -20.22 -0.91 35.99
CA VAL A 93 -19.70 -0.34 34.74
C VAL A 93 -18.24 0.09 34.91
N ALA A 94 -17.43 -0.14 33.86
CA ALA A 94 -16.02 0.23 33.75
C ALA A 94 -15.04 -0.62 34.60
N PHE A 95 -15.49 -1.76 35.13
CA PHE A 95 -14.59 -2.76 35.69
C PHE A 95 -14.35 -3.89 34.67
N SER A 96 -13.07 -4.18 34.41
CA SER A 96 -12.67 -5.25 33.49
C SER A 96 -12.00 -6.39 34.25
N GLY A 97 -12.65 -7.55 34.29
CA GLY A 97 -12.03 -8.78 34.79
C GLY A 97 -10.84 -9.23 33.95
N ALA A 98 -10.68 -8.74 32.72
CA ALA A 98 -9.49 -8.98 31.90
C ALA A 98 -8.32 -8.06 32.31
N GLY A 99 -8.62 -6.78 32.60
CA GLY A 99 -7.62 -5.85 33.14
C GLY A 99 -7.11 -6.30 34.52
N GLU A 100 -8.01 -6.69 35.43
CA GLU A 100 -7.62 -7.18 36.75
C GLU A 100 -6.79 -8.47 36.67
N PHE A 101 -7.09 -9.36 35.72
CA PHE A 101 -6.31 -10.56 35.48
C PHE A 101 -4.89 -10.23 35.03
N LEU A 102 -4.73 -9.32 34.05
CA LEU A 102 -3.42 -8.91 33.56
C LEU A 102 -2.58 -8.24 34.67
N GLU A 103 -3.19 -7.41 35.51
CA GLU A 103 -2.50 -6.80 36.66
C GLU A 103 -2.06 -7.84 37.70
N LYS A 104 -2.93 -8.81 38.01
CA LYS A 104 -2.63 -9.90 38.95
C LYS A 104 -1.49 -10.78 38.45
N TYR A 105 -1.45 -11.08 37.16
CA TYR A 105 -0.49 -12.00 36.55
C TYR A 105 0.54 -11.30 35.66
N LYS A 106 0.83 -10.02 35.90
CA LYS A 106 1.71 -9.17 35.08
C LYS A 106 3.10 -9.74 34.76
N ASP A 107 3.62 -10.66 35.56
CA ASP A 107 4.93 -11.30 35.31
C ASP A 107 4.82 -12.58 34.46
N SER A 108 3.65 -13.22 34.41
CA SER A 108 3.41 -14.48 33.71
C SER A 108 2.39 -14.40 32.57
N ALA A 109 1.60 -13.33 32.50
CA ALA A 109 0.48 -13.17 31.57
C ALA A 109 0.72 -12.17 30.43
N LYS A 110 1.92 -11.57 30.32
CA LYS A 110 2.23 -10.60 29.25
C LYS A 110 2.00 -11.17 27.84
N ASP A 111 2.25 -12.46 27.66
CA ASP A 111 2.12 -13.13 26.36
C ASP A 111 0.79 -13.89 26.20
N THR A 112 -0.20 -13.65 27.07
CA THR A 112 -1.48 -14.38 27.03
C THR A 112 -2.42 -13.92 25.93
N GLY A 113 -2.13 -12.79 25.27
CA GLY A 113 -2.93 -12.26 24.18
C GLY A 113 -4.32 -11.75 24.60
N ILE A 114 -4.53 -11.47 25.90
CA ILE A 114 -5.80 -10.93 26.41
C ILE A 114 -6.11 -9.59 25.75
N ILE A 115 -7.36 -9.42 25.32
CA ILE A 115 -7.82 -8.32 24.46
C ILE A 115 -8.47 -7.21 25.29
N GLY A 116 -9.28 -7.56 26.29
CA GLY A 116 -10.17 -6.63 27.00
C GLY A 116 -9.51 -5.79 28.09
N HIS A 117 -9.70 -4.46 28.05
CA HIS A 117 -9.17 -3.54 29.08
C HIS A 117 -10.22 -2.60 29.69
N PHE A 118 -11.24 -2.18 28.93
CA PHE A 118 -12.11 -1.05 29.32
C PHE A 118 -13.35 -1.42 30.16
N GLY A 119 -13.79 -2.69 30.18
CA GLY A 119 -14.97 -3.11 30.95
C GLY A 119 -16.31 -2.56 30.42
N LEU A 120 -16.37 -2.21 29.13
CA LEU A 120 -17.57 -1.67 28.48
C LEU A 120 -18.05 -2.50 27.27
N GLY A 121 -17.21 -3.41 26.76
CA GLY A 121 -17.47 -4.15 25.53
C GLY A 121 -18.75 -4.99 25.58
N PHE A 122 -19.06 -5.60 26.73
CA PHE A 122 -20.28 -6.40 26.91
C PHE A 122 -21.58 -5.61 26.60
N TYR A 123 -21.65 -4.35 27.01
CA TYR A 123 -22.86 -3.55 26.84
C TYR A 123 -23.18 -3.19 25.38
N SER A 124 -22.25 -3.42 24.45
CA SER A 124 -22.54 -3.34 23.01
C SER A 124 -23.64 -4.32 22.57
N ALA A 125 -23.89 -5.41 23.32
CA ALA A 125 -24.99 -6.34 23.06
C ALA A 125 -26.37 -5.64 23.04
N PHE A 126 -26.55 -4.60 23.86
CA PHE A 126 -27.80 -3.84 23.92
C PHE A 126 -28.01 -2.88 22.73
N MET A 127 -27.04 -2.76 21.82
CA MET A 127 -27.24 -2.05 20.56
C MET A 127 -28.24 -2.79 19.68
N VAL A 128 -28.17 -4.13 19.67
CA VAL A 128 -28.95 -4.99 18.78
C VAL A 128 -30.01 -5.85 19.50
N ALA A 129 -29.99 -5.85 20.84
CA ALA A 129 -30.87 -6.67 21.66
C ALA A 129 -31.75 -5.84 22.61
N ASN A 130 -33.01 -6.27 22.77
CA ASN A 130 -33.94 -5.71 23.75
C ASN A 130 -33.78 -6.34 25.15
N LYS A 131 -33.24 -7.55 25.19
CA LYS A 131 -32.95 -8.31 26.41
C LYS A 131 -31.69 -9.13 26.19
N VAL A 132 -30.83 -9.18 27.18
CA VAL A 132 -29.62 -10.00 27.20
C VAL A 132 -29.70 -10.92 28.41
N GLU A 133 -29.34 -12.18 28.21
CA GLU A 133 -29.19 -13.18 29.28
C GLU A 133 -27.76 -13.69 29.30
N ILE A 134 -27.25 -14.00 30.50
CA ILE A 134 -25.97 -14.69 30.69
C ILE A 134 -26.26 -15.93 31.54
N ILE A 135 -25.91 -17.11 31.04
CA ILE A 135 -25.92 -18.34 31.82
C ILE A 135 -24.47 -18.79 31.95
N THR A 136 -23.93 -18.80 33.17
CA THR A 136 -22.49 -19.04 33.39
C THR A 136 -22.24 -19.99 34.53
N LYS A 137 -21.22 -20.84 34.36
CA LYS A 137 -20.73 -21.81 35.35
C LYS A 137 -19.22 -21.64 35.46
N SER A 138 -18.75 -21.18 36.62
CA SER A 138 -17.33 -21.04 36.90
C SER A 138 -16.60 -22.38 36.85
N TYR A 139 -15.30 -22.34 36.54
CA TYR A 139 -14.38 -23.47 36.74
C TYR A 139 -14.17 -23.80 38.23
N LYS A 140 -14.50 -22.86 39.11
CA LYS A 140 -14.53 -23.07 40.57
C LYS A 140 -15.74 -23.93 40.95
N ASP A 141 -15.66 -24.55 42.12
CA ASP A 141 -16.75 -25.36 42.66
C ASP A 141 -17.87 -24.48 43.25
N GLU A 142 -18.56 -23.73 42.39
CA GLU A 142 -19.65 -22.83 42.76
C GLU A 142 -20.87 -23.02 41.85
N PRO A 143 -22.12 -22.79 42.32
CA PRO A 143 -23.31 -22.94 41.50
C PRO A 143 -23.27 -22.10 40.21
N ALA A 144 -23.91 -22.59 39.15
CA ALA A 144 -24.13 -21.76 37.97
C ALA A 144 -25.18 -20.68 38.26
N VAL A 145 -25.11 -19.59 37.51
CA VAL A 145 -26.03 -18.46 37.65
C VAL A 145 -26.61 -18.04 36.31
N HIS A 146 -27.82 -17.50 36.37
CA HIS A 146 -28.56 -16.89 35.28
C HIS A 146 -28.79 -15.42 35.57
N TRP A 147 -28.18 -14.58 34.76
CA TRP A 147 -28.35 -13.13 34.79
C TRP A 147 -29.22 -12.69 33.63
N THR A 148 -30.11 -11.72 33.86
CA THR A 148 -30.98 -11.14 32.82
C THR A 148 -31.10 -9.63 32.99
N CYS A 149 -31.06 -8.90 31.87
CA CYS A 149 -31.30 -7.45 31.83
C CYS A 149 -31.97 -7.02 30.52
N THR A 150 -32.83 -5.99 30.58
CA THR A 150 -33.54 -5.42 29.42
C THR A 150 -32.92 -4.11 28.91
N GLY A 151 -31.67 -3.83 29.26
CA GLY A 151 -30.98 -2.58 28.89
C GLY A 151 -31.41 -1.39 29.75
N SER A 152 -31.89 -1.65 30.96
CA SER A 152 -32.13 -0.69 32.03
C SER A 152 -31.15 -0.97 33.19
N PRO A 153 -31.03 -0.06 34.18
CA PRO A 153 -30.25 -0.34 35.40
C PRO A 153 -30.77 -1.52 36.25
N GLU A 154 -31.91 -2.11 35.88
CA GLU A 154 -32.51 -3.26 36.57
C GLU A 154 -32.04 -4.57 35.92
N PHE A 155 -31.65 -5.52 36.76
CA PHE A 155 -31.24 -6.88 36.36
C PHE A 155 -31.78 -7.91 37.37
N THR A 156 -31.83 -9.17 36.95
CA THR A 156 -32.06 -10.32 37.84
C THR A 156 -30.84 -11.23 37.84
N LEU A 157 -30.55 -11.87 38.98
CA LEU A 157 -29.49 -12.84 39.15
C LEU A 157 -30.00 -14.00 40.00
N GLU A 158 -30.08 -15.19 39.42
CA GLU A 158 -30.68 -16.38 40.05
C GLU A 158 -29.78 -17.61 39.83
N PRO A 159 -29.83 -18.63 40.71
CA PRO A 159 -29.15 -19.91 40.46
C PRO A 159 -29.66 -20.61 39.19
N HIS A 160 -28.80 -21.35 38.51
CA HIS A 160 -29.13 -22.12 37.30
C HIS A 160 -28.57 -23.55 37.36
N ASP A 161 -29.20 -24.49 36.65
CA ASP A 161 -28.82 -25.91 36.63
C ASP A 161 -27.71 -26.26 35.62
N LYS A 162 -26.94 -25.26 35.15
CA LYS A 162 -25.87 -25.50 34.16
C LYS A 162 -24.72 -26.23 34.83
N THR A 163 -24.36 -27.41 34.32
CA THR A 163 -23.31 -28.26 34.91
C THR A 163 -21.95 -28.07 34.24
N GLU A 164 -21.94 -27.71 32.96
CA GLU A 164 -20.71 -27.54 32.17
C GLU A 164 -20.12 -26.14 32.36
N ARG A 165 -18.79 -26.07 32.51
CA ARG A 165 -18.04 -24.82 32.66
C ARG A 165 -18.16 -23.92 31.41
N GLY A 166 -18.19 -22.61 31.63
CA GLY A 166 -18.17 -21.59 30.58
C GLY A 166 -19.40 -20.69 30.65
N THR A 167 -19.59 -19.87 29.62
CA THR A 167 -20.69 -18.90 29.57
C THR A 167 -21.48 -19.02 28.27
N GLU A 168 -22.79 -18.84 28.36
CA GLU A 168 -23.69 -18.63 27.24
C GLU A 168 -24.30 -17.25 27.36
N ILE A 169 -24.09 -16.41 26.35
CA ILE A 169 -24.71 -15.09 26.22
C ILE A 169 -25.83 -15.21 25.18
N ILE A 170 -27.05 -14.83 25.57
CA ILE A 170 -28.26 -14.92 24.74
C ILE A 170 -28.78 -13.51 24.47
N LEU A 171 -28.81 -13.13 23.20
CA LEU A 171 -29.29 -11.84 22.74
C LEU A 171 -30.69 -12.01 22.14
N HIS A 172 -31.67 -11.33 22.71
CA HIS A 172 -33.02 -11.23 22.13
C HIS A 172 -33.02 -10.09 21.13
N ILE A 173 -32.80 -10.43 19.86
CA ILE A 173 -32.60 -9.46 18.78
C ILE A 173 -33.84 -8.57 18.65
N ASN A 174 -33.62 -7.26 18.59
CA ASN A 174 -34.70 -6.28 18.50
C ASN A 174 -35.37 -6.32 17.10
N ASP A 175 -36.45 -5.55 16.92
CA ASP A 175 -37.19 -5.60 15.66
C ASP A 175 -36.50 -4.87 14.50
N GLU A 176 -35.56 -3.97 14.78
CA GLU A 176 -34.83 -3.13 13.81
C GLU A 176 -33.59 -3.86 13.26
N ASP A 177 -32.99 -4.75 14.04
CA ASP A 177 -31.72 -5.42 13.76
C ASP A 177 -31.89 -6.92 13.40
N LYS A 178 -33.04 -7.28 12.80
CA LYS A 178 -33.36 -8.67 12.38
C LYS A 178 -32.35 -9.27 11.42
N GLU A 179 -31.54 -8.45 10.74
CA GLU A 179 -30.46 -8.93 9.88
C GLU A 179 -29.45 -9.81 10.62
N PHE A 180 -29.25 -9.64 11.93
CA PHE A 180 -28.37 -10.50 12.74
C PHE A 180 -28.97 -11.88 13.06
N LEU A 181 -30.19 -12.16 12.57
CA LEU A 181 -30.77 -13.51 12.53
C LEU A 181 -30.52 -14.22 11.19
N GLU A 182 -29.77 -13.60 10.27
CA GLU A 182 -29.40 -14.23 9.00
C GLU A 182 -27.99 -14.81 9.04
N ASP A 183 -27.86 -16.07 8.59
CA ASP A 183 -26.61 -16.82 8.63
C ASP A 183 -25.50 -16.13 7.84
N SER A 184 -25.84 -15.57 6.67
CA SER A 184 -24.89 -14.83 5.83
C SER A 184 -24.37 -13.57 6.52
N ARG A 185 -25.22 -12.86 7.27
CA ARG A 185 -24.83 -11.66 8.00
C ARG A 185 -23.84 -11.99 9.11
N ILE A 186 -24.18 -12.96 9.97
CA ILE A 186 -23.28 -13.41 11.06
C ILE A 186 -21.98 -13.99 10.50
N SER A 187 -22.05 -14.81 9.45
CA SER A 187 -20.86 -15.33 8.76
C SER A 187 -19.94 -14.21 8.29
N ASN A 188 -20.48 -13.18 7.63
CA ASN A 188 -19.68 -12.05 7.16
C ASN A 188 -19.02 -11.27 8.31
N LEU A 189 -19.72 -11.08 9.43
CA LEU A 189 -19.16 -10.41 10.61
C LEU A 189 -18.04 -11.22 11.26
N LEU A 190 -18.23 -12.53 11.44
CA LEU A 190 -17.20 -13.41 11.98
C LEU A 190 -15.96 -13.44 11.07
N THR A 191 -16.14 -13.52 9.75
CA THR A 191 -15.04 -13.46 8.78
C THR A 191 -14.39 -12.07 8.69
N LYS A 192 -15.11 -10.99 8.99
CA LYS A 192 -14.54 -9.62 8.99
C LYS A 192 -13.72 -9.35 10.24
N TYR A 193 -14.28 -9.63 11.42
CA TYR A 193 -13.71 -9.19 12.69
C TYR A 193 -12.91 -10.27 13.43
N ASN A 194 -13.25 -11.54 13.21
CA ASN A 194 -12.77 -12.66 14.02
C ASN A 194 -12.07 -13.74 13.20
N LYS A 195 -11.70 -13.43 11.95
CA LYS A 195 -11.09 -14.36 10.99
C LYS A 195 -9.86 -15.10 11.51
N PHE A 196 -9.11 -14.45 12.40
CA PHE A 196 -7.82 -14.95 12.84
C PHE A 196 -7.72 -15.14 14.35
N MET A 197 -8.85 -15.11 15.07
CA MET A 197 -8.88 -15.24 16.53
C MET A 197 -8.24 -16.55 16.99
N PRO A 198 -7.50 -16.57 18.12
CA PRO A 198 -6.71 -17.73 18.56
C PRO A 198 -7.54 -18.92 19.05
N ILE A 199 -8.86 -18.76 19.23
CA ILE A 199 -9.77 -19.83 19.64
C ILE A 199 -10.67 -20.21 18.46
N PRO A 200 -10.86 -21.51 18.13
CA PRO A 200 -11.77 -21.93 17.08
C PRO A 200 -13.20 -21.42 17.32
N ILE A 201 -13.81 -20.88 16.28
CA ILE A 201 -15.19 -20.35 16.27
C ILE A 201 -16.03 -21.24 15.38
N LYS A 202 -16.94 -21.98 16.00
CA LYS A 202 -17.93 -22.82 15.33
C LYS A 202 -19.15 -22.00 14.95
N PHE A 203 -19.52 -22.05 13.67
CA PHE A 203 -20.77 -21.50 13.17
C PHE A 203 -21.44 -22.48 12.20
N GLY A 204 -22.36 -23.28 12.73
CA GLY A 204 -23.05 -24.33 11.98
C GLY A 204 -22.19 -25.58 11.71
N THR A 205 -22.58 -26.33 10.68
CA THR A 205 -21.91 -27.56 10.25
C THR A 205 -21.69 -27.55 8.73
N ARG A 206 -20.72 -28.34 8.24
CA ARG A 206 -20.45 -28.50 6.80
C ARG A 206 -20.23 -29.98 6.46
N GLU A 207 -20.45 -30.33 5.19
CA GLU A 207 -20.11 -31.66 4.68
C GLU A 207 -18.63 -31.72 4.27
N GLU A 208 -17.92 -32.76 4.71
CA GLU A 208 -16.59 -33.11 4.22
C GLU A 208 -16.59 -34.50 3.60
N THR A 209 -15.95 -34.65 2.43
CA THR A 209 -15.71 -35.96 1.82
C THR A 209 -14.45 -36.56 2.43
N LYS A 210 -14.59 -37.68 3.15
CA LYS A 210 -13.47 -38.49 3.65
C LYS A 210 -13.33 -39.76 2.84
N LYS A 211 -12.10 -40.13 2.49
CA LYS A 211 -11.81 -41.45 1.92
C LYS A 211 -11.69 -42.46 3.05
N VAL A 212 -12.54 -43.49 3.02
CA VAL A 212 -12.58 -44.57 4.00
C VAL A 212 -12.17 -45.86 3.30
N GLY A 213 -11.05 -46.46 3.73
CA GLY A 213 -10.42 -47.65 3.12
C GLY A 213 -8.96 -47.38 2.69
N GLU A 214 -8.20 -48.44 2.40
CA GLU A 214 -6.81 -48.37 1.90
C GLU A 214 -6.73 -48.90 0.46
N GLY A 215 -5.88 -48.29 -0.38
CA GLY A 215 -5.66 -48.71 -1.77
C GLY A 215 -6.77 -48.31 -2.76
N ASP A 216 -6.88 -49.05 -3.86
CA ASP A 216 -7.84 -48.79 -4.96
C ASP A 216 -9.32 -49.02 -4.56
N ASP A 217 -9.58 -49.57 -3.36
CA ASP A 217 -10.92 -49.81 -2.81
C ASP A 217 -11.44 -48.68 -1.88
N ALA A 218 -10.69 -47.58 -1.76
CA ALA A 218 -11.08 -46.45 -0.90
C ALA A 218 -12.40 -45.80 -1.37
N LYS A 219 -13.42 -45.80 -0.51
CA LYS A 219 -14.73 -45.21 -0.78
C LYS A 219 -14.79 -43.77 -0.26
N GLU A 220 -15.41 -42.90 -1.03
CA GLU A 220 -15.70 -41.52 -0.61
C GLU A 220 -16.99 -41.48 0.20
N GLU A 221 -16.89 -41.12 1.49
CA GLU A 221 -18.03 -40.94 2.40
C GLU A 221 -18.15 -39.47 2.80
N LYS A 222 -19.37 -38.93 2.73
CA LYS A 222 -19.66 -37.57 3.20
C LYS A 222 -19.96 -37.60 4.70
N VAL A 223 -19.17 -36.88 5.48
CA VAL A 223 -19.34 -36.75 6.93
C VAL A 223 -19.68 -35.30 7.27
N THR A 224 -20.71 -35.09 8.09
CA THR A 224 -21.02 -33.78 8.65
C THR A 224 -20.04 -33.46 9.78
N VAL A 225 -19.32 -32.35 9.66
CA VAL A 225 -18.36 -31.86 10.64
C VAL A 225 -18.71 -30.44 11.08
N ASP A 226 -18.14 -30.00 12.20
CA ASP A 226 -18.28 -28.63 12.67
C ASP A 226 -17.66 -27.64 11.67
N ASN A 227 -18.39 -26.56 11.40
CA ASN A 227 -17.90 -25.50 10.52
C ASN A 227 -17.14 -24.46 11.34
N ILE A 228 -15.81 -24.63 11.41
CA ILE A 228 -14.90 -23.65 12.02
C ILE A 228 -14.65 -22.51 11.01
N ILE A 229 -15.10 -21.31 11.33
CA ILE A 229 -15.14 -20.18 10.38
C ILE A 229 -13.85 -19.33 10.35
N ASN A 230 -13.02 -19.44 11.38
CA ASN A 230 -11.77 -18.70 11.54
C ASN A 230 -10.55 -19.61 11.40
N ASN A 231 -9.39 -19.01 11.17
CA ASN A 231 -8.08 -19.64 11.23
C ASN A 231 -7.35 -19.22 12.53
N PRO A 232 -7.26 -20.10 13.55
CA PRO A 232 -6.63 -19.77 14.82
C PRO A 232 -5.10 -19.67 14.78
N ASN A 233 -4.46 -20.20 13.72
CA ASN A 233 -3.01 -20.29 13.60
C ASN A 233 -2.56 -19.66 12.27
N PRO A 234 -2.83 -18.36 12.04
CA PRO A 234 -2.46 -17.69 10.80
C PRO A 234 -0.94 -17.63 10.62
N ALA A 235 -0.48 -17.42 9.39
CA ALA A 235 0.96 -17.50 9.11
C ALA A 235 1.80 -16.48 9.90
N TRP A 236 1.30 -15.27 10.13
CA TRP A 236 2.08 -14.22 10.81
C TRP A 236 2.34 -14.47 12.29
N THR A 237 1.61 -15.39 12.94
CA THR A 237 1.83 -15.73 14.36
C THR A 237 2.86 -16.83 14.54
N LYS A 238 3.31 -17.46 13.45
CA LYS A 238 4.32 -18.53 13.45
C LYS A 238 5.71 -17.94 13.28
N GLN A 239 6.73 -18.65 13.76
CA GLN A 239 8.10 -18.22 13.53
C GLN A 239 8.45 -18.34 12.04
N PRO A 240 9.22 -17.39 11.46
CA PRO A 240 9.61 -17.45 10.05
C PRO A 240 10.34 -18.73 9.65
N THR A 241 11.02 -19.40 10.59
CA THR A 241 11.72 -20.68 10.39
C THR A 241 10.78 -21.87 10.22
N ASP A 242 9.53 -21.74 10.66
CA ASP A 242 8.53 -22.81 10.63
C ASP A 242 7.61 -22.69 9.40
N LEU A 243 7.89 -21.72 8.53
CA LEU A 243 7.10 -21.40 7.35
C LEU A 243 7.93 -21.62 6.09
N ASN A 244 7.29 -22.16 5.06
CA ASN A 244 7.82 -22.22 3.71
C ASN A 244 7.09 -21.22 2.78
N ASP A 245 7.55 -21.11 1.54
CA ASP A 245 6.98 -20.18 0.56
C ASP A 245 5.49 -20.43 0.26
N GLU A 246 5.04 -21.68 0.29
CA GLU A 246 3.64 -22.02 0.04
C GLU A 246 2.74 -21.58 1.20
N ASP A 247 3.23 -21.59 2.44
CA ASP A 247 2.49 -21.05 3.59
C ASP A 247 2.20 -19.55 3.42
N TYR A 248 3.18 -18.79 2.94
CA TYR A 248 2.98 -17.36 2.64
C TYR A 248 2.00 -17.15 1.48
N LYS A 249 2.09 -17.95 0.41
CA LYS A 249 1.15 -17.86 -0.72
C LYS A 249 -0.27 -18.20 -0.31
N ASN A 250 -0.45 -19.26 0.46
CA ASN A 250 -1.77 -19.65 0.98
C ASN A 250 -2.34 -18.59 1.91
N PHE A 251 -1.50 -18.01 2.77
CA PHE A 251 -1.94 -16.91 3.63
C PHE A 251 -2.33 -15.66 2.84
N TYR A 252 -1.60 -15.32 1.76
CA TYR A 252 -1.99 -14.24 0.86
C TYR A 252 -3.35 -14.50 0.19
N ARG A 253 -3.58 -15.72 -0.33
CA ARG A 253 -4.88 -16.13 -0.91
C ARG A 253 -6.01 -16.12 0.13
N GLU A 254 -5.70 -16.49 1.37
CA GLU A 254 -6.64 -16.42 2.49
C GLU A 254 -7.05 -14.98 2.77
N LEU A 255 -6.10 -14.03 2.81
CA LEU A 255 -6.40 -12.60 3.00
C LEU A 255 -7.20 -12.02 1.83
N TYR A 256 -6.83 -12.35 0.60
CA TYR A 256 -7.36 -11.75 -0.62
C TYR A 256 -7.91 -12.83 -1.58
N PRO A 257 -9.03 -13.50 -1.24
CA PRO A 257 -9.53 -14.67 -1.99
C PRO A 257 -10.01 -14.34 -3.41
N MET A 258 -10.29 -13.07 -3.69
CA MET A 258 -10.67 -12.59 -5.02
C MET A 258 -9.46 -12.27 -5.90
N GLN A 259 -8.24 -12.33 -5.36
CA GLN A 259 -7.00 -12.01 -6.06
C GLN A 259 -6.29 -13.29 -6.50
N PHE A 260 -6.24 -13.49 -7.82
CA PHE A 260 -5.62 -14.67 -8.43
C PHE A 260 -4.12 -14.49 -8.66
N GLU A 261 -3.62 -13.25 -8.65
CA GLU A 261 -2.20 -12.95 -8.86
C GLU A 261 -1.39 -13.21 -7.60
N GLU A 262 -0.29 -13.95 -7.74
CA GLU A 262 0.66 -14.15 -6.65
C GLU A 262 1.48 -12.88 -6.38
N PRO A 263 1.81 -12.62 -5.09
CA PRO A 263 2.68 -11.50 -4.74
C PRO A 263 4.10 -11.73 -5.25
N LEU A 264 4.83 -10.65 -5.54
CA LEU A 264 6.21 -10.69 -6.02
C LEU A 264 7.17 -11.27 -4.98
N PHE A 265 6.94 -10.90 -3.71
CA PHE A 265 7.62 -11.40 -2.52
C PHE A 265 6.87 -10.92 -1.27
N ASN A 266 7.29 -11.47 -0.12
CA ASN A 266 6.76 -11.13 1.21
C ASN A 266 7.86 -10.61 2.14
N ILE A 267 7.44 -9.90 3.18
CA ILE A 267 8.26 -9.41 4.28
C ILE A 267 7.57 -9.84 5.57
N HIS A 268 8.17 -10.80 6.28
CA HIS A 268 7.70 -11.19 7.61
C HIS A 268 8.29 -10.24 8.65
N LEU A 269 7.40 -9.50 9.33
CA LEU A 269 7.69 -8.67 10.48
C LEU A 269 7.57 -9.53 11.74
N ASN A 270 8.63 -9.61 12.53
CA ASN A 270 8.62 -10.32 13.80
C ASN A 270 9.62 -9.63 14.74
N VAL A 271 9.11 -8.95 15.75
CA VAL A 271 9.88 -8.27 16.80
C VAL A 271 9.10 -8.27 18.10
N ASP A 272 9.80 -8.50 19.20
CA ASP A 272 9.31 -8.57 20.58
C ASP A 272 9.92 -7.46 21.48
N TYR A 273 10.95 -6.74 21.01
CA TYR A 273 11.58 -5.63 21.71
C TYR A 273 12.05 -4.51 20.75
N PRO A 274 11.84 -3.21 21.06
CA PRO A 274 11.24 -2.64 22.29
C PRO A 274 9.71 -2.57 22.28
N PHE A 275 9.06 -3.18 21.29
CA PHE A 275 7.62 -3.34 21.14
C PHE A 275 7.36 -4.67 20.42
N ASN A 276 6.15 -5.19 20.55
CA ASN A 276 5.69 -6.40 19.89
C ASN A 276 5.01 -6.04 18.57
N LEU A 277 5.57 -6.52 17.47
CA LEU A 277 4.98 -6.40 16.14
C LEU A 277 5.22 -7.68 15.37
N THR A 278 4.13 -8.31 14.98
CA THR A 278 4.12 -9.42 14.03
C THR A 278 3.33 -9.01 12.79
N GLY A 279 3.54 -9.69 11.67
CA GLY A 279 2.84 -9.35 10.45
C GLY A 279 3.54 -9.85 9.21
N ILE A 280 2.82 -9.86 8.10
CA ILE A 280 3.38 -10.19 6.79
C ILE A 280 2.90 -9.14 5.81
N LEU A 281 3.85 -8.43 5.19
CA LEU A 281 3.59 -7.50 4.10
C LEU A 281 3.92 -8.18 2.76
N TYR A 282 3.14 -7.88 1.74
CA TYR A 282 3.25 -8.41 0.39
C TYR A 282 3.39 -7.28 -0.61
N PHE A 283 4.33 -7.43 -1.54
CA PHE A 283 4.41 -6.59 -2.73
C PHE A 283 3.53 -7.20 -3.81
N PRO A 284 2.37 -6.58 -4.13
CA PRO A 284 1.54 -7.05 -5.22
C PRO A 284 2.22 -6.76 -6.57
N LYS A 285 1.78 -7.46 -7.62
CA LYS A 285 2.06 -7.00 -9.00
C LYS A 285 1.24 -5.74 -9.25
N LEU A 286 1.83 -4.76 -9.94
CA LEU A 286 1.11 -3.56 -10.32
C LEU A 286 0.21 -3.89 -11.51
N SER A 287 -1.10 -3.95 -11.28
CA SER A 287 -2.10 -3.99 -12.35
C SER A 287 -2.71 -2.61 -12.55
N ASN A 288 -3.13 -2.30 -13.79
CA ASN A 288 -3.84 -1.06 -14.13
C ASN A 288 -5.27 -0.99 -13.54
N ASP A 289 -5.62 -1.88 -12.60
CA ASP A 289 -6.97 -2.01 -12.09
C ASP A 289 -7.30 -0.95 -11.04
N ILE A 290 -8.40 -0.24 -11.29
CA ILE A 290 -8.98 0.85 -10.50
C ILE A 290 -9.39 0.41 -9.07
N ASN A 291 -9.32 -0.89 -8.74
CA ASN A 291 -9.74 -1.45 -7.45
C ASN A 291 -8.67 -1.43 -6.34
N MET A 292 -7.56 -0.68 -6.50
CA MET A 292 -6.49 -0.54 -5.49
C MET A 292 -6.95 -0.12 -4.08
N GLN A 293 -8.19 0.37 -3.91
CA GLN A 293 -8.70 0.82 -2.61
C GLN A 293 -9.11 -0.30 -1.63
N LYS A 294 -9.46 -1.51 -2.08
CA LYS A 294 -10.04 -2.55 -1.19
C LYS A 294 -9.03 -3.50 -0.56
N ASP A 295 -7.86 -3.69 -1.17
CA ASP A 295 -6.90 -4.72 -0.76
C ASP A 295 -5.70 -4.10 -0.03
N ARG A 296 -5.95 -3.33 1.02
CA ARG A 296 -4.92 -2.64 1.81
C ARG A 296 -4.37 -3.52 2.93
N ILE A 297 -3.31 -3.04 3.58
CA ILE A 297 -2.80 -3.61 4.83
C ILE A 297 -3.89 -3.53 5.89
N GLN A 298 -4.12 -4.64 6.58
CA GLN A 298 -5.05 -4.74 7.69
C GLN A 298 -4.30 -4.66 9.03
N LEU A 299 -4.80 -3.83 9.95
CA LEU A 299 -4.32 -3.73 11.32
C LEU A 299 -5.11 -4.66 12.24
N TYR A 300 -4.37 -5.46 12.97
CA TYR A 300 -4.84 -6.33 14.02
C TYR A 300 -4.22 -5.95 15.36
N GLN A 301 -4.91 -6.33 16.44
CA GLN A 301 -4.37 -6.29 17.78
C GLN A 301 -4.73 -7.59 18.49
N ASN A 302 -3.73 -8.40 18.84
CA ASN A 302 -3.94 -9.74 19.39
C ASN A 302 -4.88 -10.57 18.49
N GLN A 303 -4.63 -10.54 17.18
CA GLN A 303 -5.42 -11.21 16.13
C GLN A 303 -6.89 -10.74 16.00
N VAL A 304 -7.30 -9.66 16.67
CA VAL A 304 -8.60 -9.00 16.46
C VAL A 304 -8.46 -7.94 15.37
N PHE A 305 -9.32 -7.96 14.35
CA PHE A 305 -9.30 -6.92 13.32
C PHE A 305 -9.73 -5.56 13.90
N VAL A 306 -8.92 -4.54 13.63
CA VAL A 306 -9.15 -3.16 14.10
C VAL A 306 -9.63 -2.29 12.94
N THR A 307 -8.79 -2.14 11.91
CA THR A 307 -9.04 -1.26 10.76
C THR A 307 -8.10 -1.60 9.59
N ASP A 308 -8.46 -1.19 8.38
CA ASP A 308 -7.58 -1.17 7.20
C ASP A 308 -6.98 0.22 6.94
N ASN A 309 -7.34 1.21 7.76
CA ASN A 309 -6.73 2.54 7.73
C ASN A 309 -5.50 2.59 8.63
N VAL A 310 -4.34 2.31 8.03
CA VAL A 310 -3.03 2.23 8.72
C VAL A 310 -2.23 3.53 8.70
N GLU A 311 -2.88 4.67 8.44
CA GLU A 311 -2.25 5.99 8.40
C GLU A 311 -1.48 6.28 9.70
N GLY A 312 -0.23 6.72 9.56
CA GLY A 312 0.67 7.00 10.69
C GLY A 312 1.38 5.77 11.27
N ILE A 313 0.86 4.55 11.12
CA ILE A 313 1.56 3.31 11.54
C ILE A 313 2.46 2.81 10.43
N VAL A 314 1.93 2.71 9.23
CA VAL A 314 2.68 2.28 8.05
C VAL A 314 3.14 3.54 7.32
N PRO A 315 4.42 3.66 6.94
CA PRO A 315 4.91 4.75 6.11
C PRO A 315 4.08 4.91 4.83
N GLU A 316 3.83 6.15 4.41
CA GLU A 316 2.90 6.46 3.32
C GLU A 316 3.27 5.73 2.01
N PHE A 317 4.56 5.65 1.68
CA PHE A 317 5.06 4.96 0.49
C PHE A 317 4.80 3.44 0.49
N LEU A 318 4.54 2.84 1.65
CA LEU A 318 4.23 1.42 1.82
C LEU A 318 2.73 1.14 1.89
N THR A 319 1.87 2.16 1.84
CA THR A 319 0.41 1.98 1.89
C THR A 319 -0.15 1.25 0.65
N MET A 320 0.62 1.21 -0.44
CA MET A 320 0.31 0.43 -1.65
C MET A 320 0.55 -1.07 -1.49
N LEU A 321 1.22 -1.49 -0.40
CA LEU A 321 1.42 -2.90 -0.10
C LEU A 321 0.13 -3.54 0.43
N ARG A 322 0.15 -4.87 0.45
CA ARG A 322 -0.91 -5.70 1.03
C ARG A 322 -0.40 -6.43 2.25
N GLY A 323 -1.29 -6.94 3.09
CA GLY A 323 -0.93 -7.84 4.17
C GLY A 323 -1.55 -7.49 5.52
N VAL A 324 -0.88 -7.93 6.58
CA VAL A 324 -1.34 -7.79 7.97
C VAL A 324 -0.21 -7.25 8.83
N ILE A 325 -0.56 -6.35 9.74
CA ILE A 325 0.26 -5.98 10.89
C ILE A 325 -0.55 -6.24 12.17
N ASP A 326 0.09 -6.83 13.17
CA ASP A 326 -0.52 -7.17 14.45
C ASP A 326 0.40 -6.73 15.60
N SER A 327 -0.09 -5.84 16.46
CA SER A 327 0.69 -5.27 17.55
C SER A 327 -0.19 -4.87 18.75
N PRO A 328 0.02 -5.44 19.95
CA PRO A 328 -0.64 -5.00 21.19
C PRO A 328 -0.21 -3.60 21.65
N ASP A 329 0.95 -3.11 21.19
CA ASP A 329 1.55 -1.84 21.63
C ASP A 329 0.99 -0.60 20.92
N ILE A 330 0.01 -0.76 20.03
CA ILE A 330 -0.64 0.37 19.33
C ILE A 330 -1.81 0.86 20.18
N PRO A 331 -1.81 2.11 20.67
CA PRO A 331 -2.89 2.60 21.52
C PRO A 331 -4.14 2.86 20.68
N LEU A 332 -5.18 2.10 21.00
CA LEU A 332 -6.50 2.28 20.39
C LEU A 332 -7.37 3.22 21.22
N ASN A 333 -8.26 3.95 20.54
CA ASN A 333 -9.35 4.63 21.20
C ASN A 333 -10.41 3.64 21.74
N VAL A 334 -11.39 4.13 22.53
CA VAL A 334 -12.42 3.28 23.17
C VAL A 334 -13.23 2.45 22.16
N SER A 335 -13.52 3.02 20.98
CA SER A 335 -14.23 2.32 19.90
C SER A 335 -13.34 1.35 19.11
N ARG A 336 -12.02 1.35 19.35
CA ARG A 336 -10.99 0.63 18.59
C ARG A 336 -11.06 0.90 17.09
N SER A 337 -11.35 2.14 16.70
CA SER A 337 -11.59 2.53 15.30
C SER A 337 -10.66 3.63 14.80
N TYR A 338 -10.00 4.38 15.69
CA TYR A 338 -9.06 5.44 15.32
C TYR A 338 -7.81 5.38 16.18
N LEU A 339 -6.69 5.77 15.57
CA LEU A 339 -5.36 5.74 16.17
C LEU A 339 -5.07 7.04 16.92
N GLN A 340 -4.49 6.92 18.11
CA GLN A 340 -3.95 8.06 18.82
C GLN A 340 -2.50 8.30 18.41
N ALA A 341 -2.09 9.57 18.33
CA ALA A 341 -0.70 9.92 18.04
C ALA A 341 0.20 9.46 19.21
N ASP A 342 1.06 8.46 18.96
CA ASP A 342 1.85 7.81 20.01
C ASP A 342 3.31 7.58 19.59
N SER A 343 4.21 7.57 20.58
CA SER A 343 5.64 7.36 20.36
C SER A 343 5.99 5.95 19.85
N ASN A 344 5.24 4.92 20.24
CA ASN A 344 5.40 3.55 19.75
C ASN A 344 4.98 3.43 18.29
N VAL A 345 3.91 4.13 17.87
CA VAL A 345 3.48 4.18 16.46
C VAL A 345 4.64 4.66 15.56
N LYS A 346 5.37 5.71 15.96
CA LYS A 346 6.56 6.18 15.23
C LYS A 346 7.71 5.15 15.19
N LYS A 347 7.94 4.44 16.29
CA LYS A 347 8.98 3.38 16.37
C LYS A 347 8.62 2.18 15.49
N ILE A 348 7.36 1.77 15.49
CA ILE A 348 6.81 0.71 14.63
C ILE A 348 6.99 1.11 13.17
N SER A 349 6.54 2.31 12.78
CA SER A 349 6.69 2.84 11.43
C SER A 349 8.15 2.81 10.96
N SER A 350 9.07 3.34 11.79
CA SER A 350 10.52 3.32 11.51
C SER A 350 11.10 1.91 11.36
N TYR A 351 10.62 0.96 12.16
CA TYR A 351 11.04 -0.44 12.07
C TYR A 351 10.55 -1.09 10.77
N ILE A 352 9.30 -0.85 10.37
CA ILE A 352 8.73 -1.33 9.11
C ILE A 352 9.56 -0.80 7.94
N THR A 353 9.83 0.52 7.88
CA THR A 353 10.70 1.14 6.86
C THR A 353 12.04 0.42 6.76
N ARG A 354 12.70 0.20 7.90
CA ARG A 354 14.00 -0.48 7.94
C ARG A 354 13.91 -1.92 7.46
N LYS A 355 12.93 -2.70 7.92
CA LYS A 355 12.75 -4.10 7.52
C LYS A 355 12.47 -4.24 6.03
N VAL A 356 11.69 -3.33 5.45
CA VAL A 356 11.44 -3.32 4.01
C VAL A 356 12.73 -3.03 3.24
N ALA A 357 13.49 -2.00 3.63
CA ALA A 357 14.77 -1.69 3.01
C ALA A 357 15.77 -2.87 3.11
N ASP A 358 15.85 -3.52 4.28
CA ASP A 358 16.73 -4.67 4.49
C ASP A 358 16.30 -5.88 3.63
N LYS A 359 14.99 -6.12 3.46
CA LYS A 359 14.50 -7.17 2.56
C LYS A 359 14.83 -6.86 1.10
N LEU A 360 14.57 -5.65 0.63
CA LEU A 360 14.89 -5.23 -0.75
C LEU A 360 16.39 -5.39 -1.05
N GLN A 361 17.24 -4.95 -0.12
CA GLN A 361 18.68 -5.13 -0.22
C GLN A 361 19.07 -6.62 -0.26
N SER A 362 18.44 -7.46 0.55
CA SER A 362 18.67 -8.91 0.57
C SER A 362 18.26 -9.57 -0.75
N LEU A 363 17.09 -9.21 -1.30
CA LEU A 363 16.62 -9.70 -2.60
C LEU A 363 17.60 -9.34 -3.71
N PHE A 364 18.03 -8.08 -3.76
CA PHE A 364 19.04 -7.61 -4.73
C PHE A 364 20.36 -8.38 -4.61
N LYS A 365 20.88 -8.59 -3.39
CA LYS A 365 22.14 -9.31 -3.16
C LYS A 365 22.07 -10.80 -3.47
N ASN A 366 20.95 -11.45 -3.16
CA ASN A 366 20.82 -12.90 -3.29
C ASN A 366 20.50 -13.31 -4.74
N ASN A 367 19.67 -12.54 -5.44
CA ASN A 367 19.30 -12.83 -6.82
C ASN A 367 18.96 -11.53 -7.57
N ARG A 368 20.02 -10.86 -8.05
CA ARG A 368 19.89 -9.62 -8.81
C ARG A 368 19.03 -9.77 -10.07
N GLU A 369 19.17 -10.85 -10.82
CA GLU A 369 18.41 -11.07 -12.06
C GLU A 369 16.90 -11.13 -11.80
N ASP A 370 16.48 -11.81 -10.73
CA ASP A 370 15.07 -11.84 -10.30
C ASP A 370 14.60 -10.46 -9.80
N PHE A 371 15.46 -9.72 -9.10
CA PHE A 371 15.16 -8.36 -8.64
C PHE A 371 14.96 -7.38 -9.82
N GLU A 372 15.81 -7.45 -10.85
CA GLU A 372 15.70 -6.66 -12.08
C GLU A 372 14.40 -6.95 -12.83
N LYS A 373 13.99 -8.22 -12.95
CA LYS A 373 12.71 -8.62 -13.57
C LYS A 373 11.48 -8.07 -12.85
N LYS A 374 11.60 -7.77 -11.56
CA LYS A 374 10.51 -7.23 -10.72
C LYS A 374 10.57 -5.70 -10.61
N TRP A 375 11.59 -5.06 -11.17
CA TRP A 375 11.87 -3.63 -10.95
C TRP A 375 10.68 -2.75 -11.34
N ASP A 376 10.05 -2.99 -12.49
CA ASP A 376 8.95 -2.15 -12.96
C ASP A 376 7.72 -2.21 -12.05
N ASP A 377 7.49 -3.34 -11.37
CA ASP A 377 6.39 -3.47 -10.41
C ASP A 377 6.70 -2.79 -9.05
N ILE A 378 7.97 -2.62 -8.70
CA ILE A 378 8.38 -2.12 -7.37
C ILE A 378 8.98 -0.70 -7.39
N LYS A 379 9.39 -0.20 -8.56
CA LYS A 379 10.12 1.07 -8.69
C LYS A 379 9.36 2.23 -8.08
N ILE A 380 8.05 2.33 -8.29
CA ILE A 380 7.22 3.42 -7.75
C ILE A 380 7.25 3.44 -6.21
N VAL A 381 7.16 2.26 -5.56
CA VAL A 381 7.25 2.15 -4.10
C VAL A 381 8.62 2.60 -3.61
N ILE A 382 9.70 2.16 -4.28
CA ILE A 382 11.06 2.48 -3.90
C ILE A 382 11.37 3.96 -4.11
N GLU A 383 11.03 4.51 -5.27
CA GLU A 383 11.20 5.93 -5.62
C GLU A 383 10.41 6.83 -4.66
N TYR A 384 9.18 6.45 -4.31
CA TYR A 384 8.40 7.20 -3.34
C TYR A 384 9.02 7.13 -1.95
N GLY A 385 9.46 5.96 -1.49
CA GLY A 385 10.19 5.82 -0.22
C GLY A 385 11.49 6.63 -0.20
N MET A 386 12.21 6.66 -1.33
CA MET A 386 13.40 7.49 -1.52
C MET A 386 13.08 8.98 -1.42
N LEU A 387 11.89 9.43 -1.85
CA LEU A 387 11.46 10.82 -1.74
C LEU A 387 11.01 11.19 -0.33
N SER A 388 10.18 10.34 0.29
CA SER A 388 9.48 10.64 1.55
C SER A 388 10.30 10.35 2.81
N GLU A 389 11.24 9.39 2.77
CA GLU A 389 11.93 8.88 3.96
C GLU A 389 13.46 8.93 3.81
N GLU A 390 14.13 9.82 4.56
CA GLU A 390 15.58 10.04 4.47
C GLU A 390 16.41 8.79 4.77
N LYS A 391 16.08 8.05 5.84
CA LYS A 391 16.79 6.80 6.18
C LYS A 391 16.54 5.68 5.18
N PHE A 392 15.37 5.68 4.52
CA PHE A 392 15.11 4.74 3.44
C PHE A 392 15.95 5.10 2.22
N PHE A 393 16.01 6.38 1.87
CA PHE A 393 16.86 6.90 0.80
C PHE A 393 18.32 6.45 0.94
N GLU A 394 18.94 6.66 2.11
CA GLU A 394 20.32 6.22 2.39
C GLU A 394 20.53 4.72 2.15
N LYS A 395 19.58 3.87 2.55
CA LYS A 395 19.67 2.41 2.34
C LYS A 395 19.41 2.02 0.88
N ALA A 396 18.46 2.70 0.24
CA ALA A 396 18.04 2.46 -1.12
C ALA A 396 19.15 2.69 -2.14
N GLU A 397 20.12 3.56 -1.85
CA GLU A 397 21.28 3.78 -2.74
C GLU A 397 22.00 2.49 -3.15
N SER A 398 21.99 1.48 -2.27
CA SER A 398 22.67 0.19 -2.49
C SER A 398 21.89 -0.82 -3.34
N PHE A 399 20.61 -0.59 -3.63
CA PHE A 399 19.75 -1.53 -4.37
C PHE A 399 18.79 -0.86 -5.37
N ALA A 400 18.63 0.45 -5.34
CA ALA A 400 17.83 1.19 -6.31
C ALA A 400 18.49 1.07 -7.69
N LEU A 401 17.70 0.70 -8.68
CA LEU A 401 18.16 0.47 -10.03
C LEU A 401 17.81 1.63 -10.96
N TYR A 402 18.71 1.89 -11.89
CA TYR A 402 18.58 2.85 -12.97
C TYR A 402 18.60 2.05 -14.28
N PRO A 403 17.44 1.62 -14.79
CA PRO A 403 17.37 0.85 -16.02
C PRO A 403 17.81 1.71 -17.20
N THR A 404 18.47 1.09 -18.17
CA THR A 404 18.84 1.71 -19.45
C THR A 404 17.82 1.39 -20.52
N VAL A 405 17.84 2.18 -21.59
CA VAL A 405 17.03 1.91 -22.79
C VAL A 405 17.36 0.57 -23.47
N ASP A 406 18.49 -0.05 -23.11
CA ASP A 406 18.93 -1.37 -23.59
C ASP A 406 18.55 -2.53 -22.64
N GLY A 407 17.84 -2.24 -21.54
CA GLY A 407 17.42 -3.26 -20.58
C GLY A 407 18.55 -3.73 -19.67
N THR A 408 19.63 -2.94 -19.54
CA THR A 408 20.64 -3.15 -18.49
C THR A 408 20.23 -2.36 -17.26
N TYR A 409 20.57 -2.84 -16.07
CA TYR A 409 20.23 -2.18 -14.81
C TYR A 409 21.51 -1.86 -14.05
N TYR A 410 21.63 -0.62 -13.59
CA TYR A 410 22.76 -0.18 -12.77
C TYR A 410 22.29 0.29 -11.40
N THR A 411 23.08 0.04 -10.35
CA THR A 411 23.00 0.89 -9.15
C THR A 411 23.59 2.27 -9.45
N TYR A 412 23.37 3.25 -8.58
CA TYR A 412 23.97 4.59 -8.79
C TYR A 412 25.50 4.54 -8.89
N GLU A 413 26.16 3.73 -8.06
CA GLU A 413 27.62 3.60 -8.06
C GLU A 413 28.13 2.96 -9.37
N GLU A 414 27.43 1.92 -9.86
CA GLU A 414 27.76 1.27 -11.13
C GLU A 414 27.57 2.22 -12.30
N LEU A 415 26.46 2.96 -12.31
CA LEU A 415 26.17 3.98 -13.30
C LEU A 415 27.27 5.05 -13.30
N TYR A 416 27.57 5.62 -12.14
CA TYR A 416 28.62 6.64 -12.00
C TYR A 416 29.94 6.16 -12.58
N ASN A 417 30.38 4.94 -12.24
CA ASN A 417 31.61 4.37 -12.75
C ASN A 417 31.58 4.11 -14.26
N LYS A 418 30.41 3.75 -14.81
CA LYS A 418 30.18 3.52 -16.23
C LYS A 418 30.25 4.81 -17.04
N ILE A 419 29.69 5.92 -16.55
CA ILE A 419 29.47 7.12 -17.36
C ILE A 419 30.46 8.26 -17.09
N LYS A 420 31.14 8.32 -15.94
CA LYS A 420 32.00 9.46 -15.54
C LYS A 420 33.09 9.84 -16.55
N ALA A 421 33.64 8.86 -17.29
CA ALA A 421 34.69 9.14 -18.26
C ALA A 421 34.16 9.87 -19.51
N ASN A 422 32.95 9.53 -19.97
CA ASN A 422 32.44 9.99 -21.25
C ASN A 422 31.35 11.07 -21.12
N GLN A 423 30.60 11.08 -20.02
CA GLN A 423 29.45 11.95 -19.80
C GLN A 423 29.69 13.06 -18.76
N THR A 424 30.93 13.45 -18.54
CA THR A 424 31.26 14.65 -17.75
C THR A 424 31.45 15.83 -18.68
N ASP A 425 30.78 16.94 -18.45
CA ASP A 425 30.93 18.15 -19.26
C ASP A 425 32.25 18.90 -18.94
N LYS A 426 32.49 19.99 -19.66
CA LYS A 426 33.68 20.85 -19.48
C LYS A 426 33.77 21.52 -18.11
N ASP A 427 32.65 21.62 -17.39
CA ASP A 427 32.55 22.25 -16.07
C ASP A 427 32.64 21.19 -14.94
N GLU A 428 33.18 20.00 -15.26
CA GLU A 428 33.32 18.84 -14.36
C GLU A 428 32.00 18.28 -13.82
N LYS A 429 30.87 18.57 -14.49
CA LYS A 429 29.56 18.09 -14.11
C LYS A 429 29.20 16.80 -14.83
N LEU A 430 28.80 15.77 -14.08
CA LEU A 430 28.30 14.52 -14.63
C LEU A 430 26.89 14.69 -15.18
N VAL A 431 26.72 14.47 -16.47
CA VAL A 431 25.43 14.53 -17.15
C VAL A 431 24.85 13.14 -17.33
N ILE A 432 23.76 12.84 -16.62
CA ILE A 432 23.02 11.59 -16.73
C ILE A 432 21.93 11.76 -17.78
N LEU A 433 22.11 11.13 -18.94
CA LEU A 433 21.11 11.15 -20.00
C LEU A 433 19.99 10.17 -19.70
N TYR A 434 18.75 10.59 -19.98
CA TYR A 434 17.59 9.72 -19.84
C TYR A 434 16.55 9.92 -20.94
N ALA A 435 15.68 8.94 -21.07
CA ALA A 435 14.48 8.93 -21.89
C ALA A 435 13.29 8.56 -20.98
N SER A 436 12.11 9.12 -21.25
CA SER A 436 10.85 8.76 -20.58
C SER A 436 9.97 7.86 -21.45
N ASP A 437 10.24 7.81 -22.75
CA ASP A 437 9.55 6.96 -23.71
C ASP A 437 10.53 6.52 -24.79
N LYS A 438 10.82 5.21 -24.83
CA LYS A 438 11.82 4.64 -25.75
C LYS A 438 11.40 4.76 -27.21
N GLU A 439 10.10 4.67 -27.52
CA GLU A 439 9.59 4.70 -28.89
C GLU A 439 9.52 6.14 -29.39
N ALA A 440 8.92 7.04 -28.60
CA ALA A 440 8.78 8.45 -28.98
C ALA A 440 10.13 9.15 -29.11
N GLN A 441 11.15 8.71 -28.37
CA GLN A 441 12.46 9.36 -28.31
C GLN A 441 13.57 8.59 -29.03
N HIS A 442 13.20 7.58 -29.84
CA HIS A 442 14.15 6.65 -30.47
C HIS A 442 15.29 7.34 -31.22
N SER A 443 15.00 8.37 -32.03
CA SER A 443 16.02 9.07 -32.83
C SER A 443 17.08 9.78 -31.98
N TYR A 444 16.68 10.35 -30.83
CA TYR A 444 17.63 10.99 -29.92
C TYR A 444 18.44 9.97 -29.14
N ILE A 445 17.80 8.86 -28.74
CA ILE A 445 18.47 7.73 -28.11
C ILE A 445 19.56 7.18 -29.04
N ASP A 446 19.23 6.94 -30.31
CA ASP A 446 20.18 6.44 -31.31
C ASP A 446 21.37 7.39 -31.51
N THR A 447 21.09 8.70 -31.58
CA THR A 447 22.13 9.74 -31.67
C THR A 447 23.05 9.74 -30.45
N ALA A 448 22.49 9.61 -29.24
CA ALA A 448 23.28 9.55 -28.00
C ALA A 448 24.15 8.28 -27.94
N LYS A 449 23.61 7.14 -28.36
CA LYS A 449 24.37 5.88 -28.46
C LYS A 449 25.47 5.93 -29.49
N ALA A 450 25.27 6.59 -30.63
CA ALA A 450 26.30 6.80 -31.64
C ALA A 450 27.51 7.59 -31.09
N LYS A 451 27.29 8.46 -30.09
CA LYS A 451 28.36 9.16 -29.34
C LYS A 451 28.95 8.32 -28.19
N GLY A 452 28.47 7.09 -27.99
CA GLY A 452 28.91 6.19 -26.92
C GLY A 452 28.37 6.57 -25.54
N TYR A 453 27.27 7.32 -25.47
CA TYR A 453 26.61 7.67 -24.22
C TYR A 453 25.59 6.61 -23.80
N GLU A 454 25.51 6.40 -22.49
CA GLU A 454 24.52 5.59 -21.81
C GLU A 454 23.25 6.42 -21.55
N VAL A 455 22.09 5.83 -21.83
CA VAL A 455 20.79 6.50 -21.68
C VAL A 455 19.89 5.69 -20.76
N LEU A 456 19.45 6.29 -19.67
CA LEU A 456 18.50 5.68 -18.74
C LEU A 456 17.07 5.70 -19.29
N LEU A 457 16.23 4.75 -18.89
CA LEU A 457 14.79 4.77 -19.08
C LEU A 457 14.12 5.15 -17.76
N LEU A 458 13.70 6.40 -17.63
CA LEU A 458 13.06 6.96 -16.43
C LEU A 458 11.66 7.45 -16.79
N ASP A 459 10.68 6.56 -16.61
CA ASP A 459 9.29 6.66 -17.10
C ASP A 459 8.24 6.76 -15.99
N SER A 460 8.65 6.67 -14.72
CA SER A 460 7.76 6.78 -13.57
C SER A 460 7.24 8.22 -13.39
N PRO A 461 5.96 8.43 -13.01
CA PRO A 461 5.39 9.76 -12.86
C PRO A 461 6.08 10.60 -11.78
N ILE A 462 6.68 9.97 -10.77
CA ILE A 462 7.35 10.66 -9.66
C ILE A 462 8.86 10.85 -9.89
N VAL A 463 9.41 10.29 -10.97
CA VAL A 463 10.85 10.36 -11.25
C VAL A 463 11.40 11.78 -11.41
N PRO A 464 10.65 12.81 -11.89
CA PRO A 464 11.16 14.18 -11.93
C PRO A 464 11.53 14.73 -10.55
N HIS A 465 10.74 14.39 -9.52
CA HIS A 465 11.04 14.76 -8.14
C HIS A 465 12.27 14.01 -7.62
N LEU A 466 12.41 12.74 -7.98
CA LEU A 466 13.57 11.93 -7.58
C LEU A 466 14.86 12.46 -8.20
N MET A 467 14.85 12.79 -9.49
CA MET A 467 16.00 13.41 -10.17
C MET A 467 16.39 14.72 -9.48
N GLN A 468 15.43 15.58 -9.14
CA GLN A 468 15.71 16.82 -8.41
C GLN A 468 16.33 16.54 -7.02
N LYS A 469 15.83 15.55 -6.30
CA LYS A 469 16.40 15.14 -5.00
C LYS A 469 17.83 14.61 -5.17
N LEU A 470 18.11 13.83 -6.20
CA LEU A 470 19.45 13.33 -6.50
C LEU A 470 20.39 14.49 -6.85
N GLU A 471 19.97 15.45 -7.67
CA GLU A 471 20.74 16.65 -8.03
C GLU A 471 21.03 17.57 -6.84
N SER A 472 20.13 17.63 -5.84
CA SER A 472 20.35 18.44 -4.65
C SER A 472 21.20 17.75 -3.58
N THR A 473 21.22 16.42 -3.59
CA THR A 473 21.92 15.61 -2.57
C THR A 473 23.31 15.18 -3.04
N LYS A 474 23.52 15.03 -4.35
CA LYS A 474 24.79 14.58 -4.94
C LYS A 474 25.49 15.74 -5.62
N GLU A 475 26.79 15.85 -5.38
CA GLU A 475 27.60 16.92 -5.94
C GLU A 475 27.82 16.73 -7.45
N ASN A 476 27.79 17.85 -8.19
CA ASN A 476 28.17 17.95 -9.60
C ASN A 476 27.46 16.96 -10.54
N ILE A 477 26.17 16.69 -10.33
CA ILE A 477 25.37 15.92 -11.29
C ILE A 477 24.23 16.74 -11.89
N SER A 478 23.80 16.37 -13.10
CA SER A 478 22.49 16.74 -13.64
C SER A 478 21.92 15.64 -14.50
N PHE A 479 20.61 15.49 -14.43
CA PHE A 479 19.85 14.70 -15.36
C PHE A 479 19.45 15.58 -16.55
N VAL A 480 19.50 15.03 -17.76
CA VAL A 480 19.06 15.73 -18.97
C VAL A 480 18.38 14.72 -19.89
N ARG A 481 17.18 15.02 -20.37
CA ARG A 481 16.49 14.13 -21.30
C ARG A 481 17.11 14.25 -22.69
N VAL A 482 17.14 13.15 -23.43
CA VAL A 482 17.78 13.08 -24.76
C VAL A 482 17.19 14.02 -25.80
N ASP A 483 15.97 14.51 -25.62
CA ASP A 483 15.29 15.46 -26.51
C ASP A 483 15.31 16.91 -25.98
N ALA A 484 16.08 17.17 -24.92
CA ALA A 484 16.13 18.49 -24.30
C ALA A 484 16.85 19.54 -25.16
N ASP A 485 17.83 19.09 -25.93
CA ASP A 485 18.68 19.85 -26.84
C ASP A 485 19.35 18.87 -27.83
N HIS A 486 20.15 19.36 -28.77
CA HIS A 486 20.97 18.49 -29.62
C HIS A 486 22.14 17.89 -28.83
N ILE A 487 22.61 16.73 -29.28
CA ILE A 487 23.51 15.85 -28.50
C ILE A 487 24.80 16.51 -27.99
N ASP A 488 25.42 17.40 -28.77
CA ASP A 488 26.65 18.09 -28.37
C ASP A 488 26.39 19.20 -27.32
N ASN A 489 25.15 19.69 -27.21
CA ASN A 489 24.73 20.64 -26.18
C ASN A 489 24.22 19.96 -24.91
N LEU A 490 23.78 18.70 -25.00
CA LEU A 490 23.41 17.91 -23.82
C LEU A 490 24.62 17.69 -22.90
N ILE A 491 25.79 17.43 -23.48
CA ILE A 491 27.06 17.27 -22.76
C ILE A 491 28.12 18.14 -23.42
N LYS A 492 28.23 19.38 -22.95
CA LYS A 492 29.13 20.37 -23.54
C LYS A 492 30.58 20.01 -23.28
N LYS A 493 31.32 19.74 -24.35
CA LYS A 493 32.78 19.58 -24.34
C LYS A 493 33.45 20.86 -24.82
N ASP A 494 34.77 20.97 -24.67
CA ASP A 494 35.53 22.13 -25.15
C ASP A 494 35.54 22.27 -26.69
N ASP A 495 35.24 21.18 -27.41
CA ASP A 495 35.13 21.17 -28.88
C ASP A 495 33.83 21.84 -29.33
N THR A 496 33.91 23.16 -29.55
CA THR A 496 32.83 23.92 -30.18
C THR A 496 32.93 23.82 -31.70
N LYS A 497 31.84 23.39 -32.34
CA LYS A 497 31.75 23.35 -33.80
C LYS A 497 31.59 24.76 -34.34
N ILE A 498 32.39 25.08 -35.34
CA ILE A 498 32.31 26.37 -36.03
C ILE A 498 31.26 26.25 -37.14
N SER A 499 30.36 27.22 -37.19
CA SER A 499 29.38 27.36 -38.28
C SER A 499 30.08 27.62 -39.61
N LYS A 500 29.65 26.91 -40.66
CA LYS A 500 30.06 27.18 -42.05
C LYS A 500 29.47 28.47 -42.61
N LEU A 501 28.41 29.00 -41.99
CA LEU A 501 27.77 30.26 -42.34
C LEU A 501 28.42 31.43 -41.62
N THR A 502 28.55 32.55 -42.34
CA THR A 502 28.89 33.87 -41.79
C THR A 502 27.74 34.48 -40.97
N ASP A 503 28.01 35.50 -40.18
CA ASP A 503 26.97 36.14 -39.33
C ASP A 503 25.90 36.87 -40.17
N GLU A 504 26.27 37.41 -41.34
CA GLU A 504 25.32 37.97 -42.30
C GLU A 504 24.39 36.88 -42.87
N GLU A 505 24.95 35.73 -43.23
CA GLU A 505 24.20 34.59 -43.75
C GLU A 505 23.26 33.99 -42.70
N LYS A 506 23.70 33.90 -41.44
CA LYS A 506 22.86 33.49 -40.32
C LYS A 506 21.68 34.44 -40.13
N THR A 507 21.94 35.75 -40.12
CA THR A 507 20.89 36.77 -39.96
C THR A 507 19.84 36.63 -41.07
N LYS A 508 20.30 36.48 -42.31
CA LYS A 508 19.42 36.28 -43.47
C LYS A 508 18.62 34.98 -43.39
N LEU A 509 19.25 33.88 -42.96
CA LEU A 509 18.57 32.60 -42.75
C LEU A 509 17.50 32.71 -41.66
N GLU A 510 17.81 33.39 -40.56
CA GLU A 510 16.89 33.59 -39.45
C GLU A 510 15.63 34.37 -39.88
N GLU A 511 15.79 35.44 -40.67
CA GLU A 511 14.66 36.17 -41.26
C GLU A 511 13.79 35.28 -42.16
N MET A 512 14.41 34.47 -43.02
CA MET A 512 13.69 33.53 -43.90
C MET A 512 12.89 32.49 -43.09
N LEU A 513 13.45 32.01 -41.99
CA LEU A 513 12.81 31.03 -41.12
C LEU A 513 11.64 31.65 -40.37
N LYS A 514 11.80 32.85 -39.81
CA LYS A 514 10.73 33.59 -39.10
C LYS A 514 9.54 33.95 -40.00
N ASP A 515 9.78 34.16 -41.30
CA ASP A 515 8.73 34.41 -42.30
C ASP A 515 7.79 33.20 -42.51
N VAL A 516 8.25 31.98 -42.20
CA VAL A 516 7.54 30.73 -42.53
C VAL A 516 7.13 29.95 -41.28
N ILE A 517 7.98 29.93 -40.25
CA ILE A 517 7.80 29.12 -39.06
C ILE A 517 6.93 29.88 -38.04
N PRO A 518 5.85 29.25 -37.53
CA PRO A 518 4.97 29.89 -36.54
C PRO A 518 5.70 30.10 -35.20
N SER A 519 5.98 31.35 -34.87
CA SER A 519 6.73 31.75 -33.67
C SER A 519 5.96 31.51 -32.38
N GLU A 520 4.64 31.34 -32.45
CA GLU A 520 3.79 30.96 -31.34
C GLU A 520 3.94 29.48 -30.94
N LYS A 521 4.58 28.64 -31.77
CA LYS A 521 4.84 27.21 -31.50
C LYS A 521 6.33 26.88 -31.42
N PHE A 522 7.16 27.57 -32.20
CA PHE A 522 8.58 27.23 -32.35
C PHE A 522 9.50 28.43 -32.12
N MET A 523 10.49 28.24 -31.26
CA MET A 523 11.64 29.13 -31.10
C MET A 523 12.78 28.65 -31.99
N VAL A 524 13.07 29.38 -33.07
CA VAL A 524 14.14 29.02 -34.01
C VAL A 524 15.52 29.28 -33.40
N GLN A 525 16.40 28.29 -33.47
CA GLN A 525 17.78 28.37 -32.99
C GLN A 525 18.74 27.90 -34.10
N LEU A 526 19.71 28.74 -34.46
CA LEU A 526 20.72 28.40 -35.45
C LEU A 526 21.94 27.82 -34.74
N GLU A 527 22.20 26.53 -34.93
CA GLU A 527 23.30 25.82 -34.25
C GLU A 527 24.27 25.22 -35.26
N ALA A 528 25.55 25.13 -34.88
CA ALA A 528 26.57 24.46 -35.66
C ALA A 528 26.68 23.00 -35.21
N MET A 529 26.21 22.08 -36.03
CA MET A 529 26.19 20.65 -35.71
C MET A 529 27.04 19.85 -36.71
N ASP A 530 27.10 18.51 -36.57
CA ASP A 530 27.74 17.66 -37.59
C ASP A 530 26.97 17.80 -38.92
N SER A 531 27.67 17.73 -40.05
CA SER A 531 27.05 18.03 -41.36
C SER A 531 26.05 16.96 -41.82
N ASP A 532 26.15 15.75 -41.26
CA ASP A 532 25.26 14.60 -41.46
C ASP A 532 24.10 14.55 -40.45
N ALA A 533 24.16 15.35 -39.38
CA ALA A 533 23.06 15.47 -38.43
C ALA A 533 21.84 16.16 -39.07
N ALA A 534 20.64 15.82 -38.60
CA ALA A 534 19.39 16.31 -39.16
C ALA A 534 19.39 17.84 -39.39
N PRO A 535 18.88 18.33 -40.54
CA PRO A 535 18.90 19.76 -40.86
C PRO A 535 17.99 20.58 -39.94
N PHE A 536 16.88 20.00 -39.51
CA PHE A 536 15.89 20.57 -38.61
C PHE A 536 15.61 19.55 -37.52
N MET A 537 15.68 19.98 -36.26
CA MET A 537 15.44 19.16 -35.08
C MET A 537 14.54 19.93 -34.12
N ILE A 538 13.54 19.25 -33.58
CA ILE A 538 12.67 19.82 -32.55
C ILE A 538 13.22 19.39 -31.19
N THR A 539 13.37 20.29 -30.24
CA THR A 539 13.82 19.96 -28.88
C THR A 539 12.92 20.65 -27.85
N GLN A 540 12.88 20.11 -26.64
CA GLN A 540 12.06 20.62 -25.55
C GLN A 540 12.91 20.91 -24.32
N PRO A 541 13.17 22.19 -23.97
CA PRO A 541 14.04 22.54 -22.87
C PRO A 541 13.72 21.81 -21.56
N GLU A 542 14.75 21.20 -20.96
CA GLU A 542 14.67 20.38 -19.75
C GLU A 542 13.88 21.05 -18.62
N PHE A 543 14.19 22.31 -18.34
CA PHE A 543 13.59 23.08 -17.26
C PHE A 543 12.08 23.28 -17.45
N MET A 544 11.66 23.72 -18.65
CA MET A 544 10.25 23.95 -18.96
C MET A 544 9.44 22.66 -18.88
N ARG A 545 10.05 21.56 -19.33
CA ARG A 545 9.41 20.25 -19.28
C ARG A 545 9.24 19.75 -17.84
N ARG A 546 10.32 19.72 -17.04
CA ARG A 546 10.26 19.27 -15.64
C ARG A 546 9.26 20.10 -14.84
N MET A 547 9.21 21.42 -15.06
CA MET A 547 8.22 22.29 -14.43
C MET A 547 6.78 21.82 -14.73
N LYS A 548 6.49 21.47 -15.99
CA LYS A 548 5.17 20.97 -16.42
C LYS A 548 4.85 19.60 -15.78
N GLU A 549 5.79 18.67 -15.80
CA GLU A 549 5.65 17.33 -15.20
C GLU A 549 5.44 17.39 -13.67
N MET A 550 6.22 18.24 -12.99
CA MET A 550 6.08 18.47 -11.55
C MET A 550 4.74 19.13 -11.19
N GLN A 551 4.22 20.03 -12.02
CA GLN A 551 2.92 20.65 -11.79
C GLN A 551 1.76 19.65 -11.93
N GLN A 552 1.86 18.71 -12.87
CA GLN A 552 0.86 17.66 -13.08
C GLN A 552 0.77 16.72 -11.87
N THR A 553 1.89 16.47 -11.19
CA THR A 553 1.97 15.55 -10.05
C THR A 553 1.81 16.26 -8.69
N GLY A 554 2.18 17.55 -8.58
CA GLY A 554 2.14 18.35 -7.35
C GLY A 554 0.83 19.13 -7.11
N GLY A 555 -0.25 18.83 -7.83
CA GLY A 555 -1.57 19.41 -7.59
C GLY A 555 -1.69 20.90 -7.94
N GLY A 556 -1.49 21.27 -9.21
CA GLY A 556 -2.13 22.42 -9.88
C GLY A 556 -1.97 23.85 -9.32
N MET A 557 -1.31 24.05 -8.17
CA MET A 557 -1.37 25.30 -7.38
C MET A 557 -0.82 26.55 -8.07
N PHE A 558 -0.11 26.43 -9.19
CA PHE A 558 0.46 27.56 -9.91
C PHE A 558 -0.34 28.04 -11.13
N GLY A 559 -1.53 27.49 -11.42
CA GLY A 559 -2.43 28.06 -12.45
C GLY A 559 -1.87 28.13 -13.89
N MET A 560 -0.67 27.56 -14.13
CA MET A 560 0.04 27.60 -15.41
C MET A 560 -0.26 26.39 -16.32
N GLY A 561 -1.27 25.57 -16.00
CA GLY A 561 -1.64 24.37 -16.77
C GLY A 561 -2.13 24.64 -18.20
N ASN A 562 -2.14 25.90 -18.63
CA ASN A 562 -2.58 26.36 -19.94
C ASN A 562 -1.46 27.02 -20.77
N PHE A 563 -0.18 26.86 -20.39
CA PHE A 563 0.91 27.31 -21.27
C PHE A 563 0.94 26.47 -22.56
N PRO A 564 0.93 27.11 -23.75
CA PRO A 564 1.08 26.38 -25.01
C PRO A 564 2.40 25.62 -25.04
N ASP A 565 2.40 24.45 -25.68
CA ASP A 565 3.65 23.74 -25.95
C ASP A 565 4.51 24.57 -26.89
N MET A 566 5.56 25.18 -26.33
CA MET A 566 6.62 25.87 -27.07
C MET A 566 7.80 24.92 -27.22
N TYR A 567 8.24 24.73 -28.45
CA TYR A 567 9.38 23.89 -28.78
C TYR A 567 10.52 24.74 -29.34
N ASN A 568 11.76 24.27 -29.17
CA ASN A 568 12.87 24.82 -29.92
C ASN A 568 12.95 24.12 -31.28
N LEU A 569 13.16 24.88 -32.35
CA LEU A 569 13.50 24.35 -33.67
C LEU A 569 14.97 24.66 -33.94
N VAL A 570 15.81 23.67 -33.70
CA VAL A 570 17.25 23.73 -33.96
C VAL A 570 17.48 23.51 -35.45
N VAL A 571 18.17 24.45 -36.09
CA VAL A 571 18.50 24.43 -37.51
C VAL A 571 20.02 24.32 -37.68
N ASN A 572 20.45 23.24 -38.31
CA ASN A 572 21.86 22.89 -38.48
C ASN A 572 22.52 23.74 -39.58
N THR A 573 23.24 24.78 -39.18
CA THR A 573 23.98 25.70 -40.06
C THR A 573 25.07 25.01 -40.92
N ASN A 574 25.46 23.78 -40.59
CA ASN A 574 26.49 23.06 -41.33
C ASN A 574 25.92 22.07 -42.37
N HIS A 575 24.61 21.86 -42.38
CA HIS A 575 23.94 20.90 -43.24
C HIS A 575 23.72 21.44 -44.66
N GLU A 576 23.91 20.60 -45.67
CA GLU A 576 23.80 20.98 -47.09
C GLU A 576 22.42 21.53 -47.46
N LEU A 577 21.35 20.91 -46.97
CA LEU A 577 19.98 21.40 -47.17
C LEU A 577 19.75 22.84 -46.64
N VAL A 578 20.37 23.20 -45.52
CA VAL A 578 20.24 24.56 -44.96
C VAL A 578 20.96 25.57 -45.87
N ASN A 579 22.12 25.19 -46.41
CA ASN A 579 22.80 25.98 -47.45
C ASN A 579 21.96 26.08 -48.74
N GLU A 580 21.25 25.03 -49.16
CA GLU A 580 20.34 25.09 -50.31
C GLU A 580 19.18 26.05 -50.05
N ILE A 581 18.58 26.02 -48.86
CA ILE A 581 17.50 26.92 -48.45
C ILE A 581 17.96 28.39 -48.54
N LEU A 582 19.13 28.69 -47.98
CA LEU A 582 19.72 30.04 -47.97
C LEU A 582 20.00 30.58 -49.37
N ASN A 583 20.46 29.71 -50.28
CA ASN A 583 20.84 30.07 -51.64
C ASN A 583 19.71 29.97 -52.68
N THR A 584 18.53 29.47 -52.28
CA THR A 584 17.38 29.34 -53.18
C THR A 584 16.81 30.72 -53.55
N LYS A 585 16.79 31.04 -54.85
CA LYS A 585 16.41 32.37 -55.35
C LYS A 585 14.90 32.65 -55.35
N THR A 586 14.06 31.60 -55.41
CA THR A 586 12.61 31.76 -55.52
C THR A 586 11.94 31.55 -54.16
N LYS A 587 11.20 32.56 -53.65
CA LYS A 587 10.50 32.50 -52.36
C LYS A 587 9.59 31.26 -52.25
N GLN A 588 8.89 30.88 -53.32
CA GLN A 588 8.02 29.69 -53.33
C GLN A 588 8.78 28.37 -53.11
N LYS A 589 9.91 28.14 -53.81
CA LYS A 589 10.74 26.94 -53.58
C LYS A 589 11.34 26.95 -52.18
N GLN A 590 11.80 28.11 -51.70
CA GLN A 590 12.36 28.28 -50.37
C GLN A 590 11.35 27.95 -49.26
N THR A 591 10.16 28.56 -49.30
CA THR A 591 9.07 28.27 -48.35
C THR A 591 8.68 26.79 -48.39
N ARG A 592 8.71 26.16 -49.56
CA ARG A 592 8.43 24.72 -49.70
C ARG A 592 9.50 23.87 -49.00
N LEU A 593 10.79 24.18 -49.17
CA LEU A 593 11.89 23.46 -48.52
C LEU A 593 11.84 23.60 -46.99
N ILE A 594 11.59 24.81 -46.49
CA ILE A 594 11.46 25.08 -45.04
C ILE A 594 10.27 24.29 -44.46
N ASN A 595 9.08 24.39 -45.07
CA ASN A 595 7.91 23.65 -44.60
C ASN A 595 8.09 22.13 -44.66
N GLN A 596 8.73 21.61 -45.72
CA GLN A 596 9.02 20.18 -45.81
C GLN A 596 9.98 19.73 -44.70
N SER A 597 11.00 20.52 -44.41
CA SER A 597 11.99 20.22 -43.36
C SER A 597 11.37 20.31 -41.96
N LEU A 598 10.55 21.33 -41.71
CA LEU A 598 9.79 21.46 -40.47
C LEU A 598 8.83 20.28 -40.27
N ASP A 599 8.03 19.93 -41.29
CA ASP A 599 7.06 18.85 -41.16
C ASP A 599 7.74 17.48 -40.97
N LEU A 600 8.92 17.25 -41.56
CA LEU A 600 9.74 16.06 -41.29
C LEU A 600 10.20 16.02 -39.82
N ALA A 601 10.65 17.15 -39.28
CA ALA A 601 11.03 17.25 -37.86
C ALA A 601 9.81 17.07 -36.93
N ARG A 602 8.64 17.59 -37.31
CA ARG A 602 7.39 17.38 -36.56
C ARG A 602 6.92 15.94 -36.61
N LEU A 603 7.08 15.29 -37.77
CA LEU A 603 6.73 13.88 -37.96
C LEU A 603 7.60 12.98 -37.08
N SER A 604 8.91 13.25 -37.00
CA SER A 604 9.81 12.45 -36.15
C SER A 604 9.46 12.52 -34.66
N GLN A 605 8.80 13.60 -34.23
CA GLN A 605 8.32 13.81 -32.85
C GLN A 605 6.85 13.43 -32.64
N GLY A 606 6.17 12.88 -33.66
CA GLY A 606 4.74 12.60 -33.59
C GLY A 606 3.84 13.84 -33.40
N LEU A 607 4.37 15.05 -33.66
CA LEU A 607 3.68 16.33 -33.53
C LEU A 607 2.87 16.72 -34.78
N LEU A 608 3.04 15.97 -35.88
CA LEU A 608 2.33 16.20 -37.13
C LEU A 608 1.06 15.35 -37.19
N LYS A 609 -0.11 15.98 -37.03
CA LYS A 609 -1.42 15.31 -36.95
C LYS A 609 -2.48 16.01 -37.82
N GLY A 610 -3.59 15.33 -38.07
CA GLY A 610 -4.77 15.92 -38.71
C GLY A 610 -4.55 16.45 -40.13
N GLU A 611 -5.05 17.65 -40.39
CA GLU A 611 -4.96 18.29 -41.72
C GLU A 611 -3.51 18.55 -42.14
N GLU A 612 -2.65 18.96 -41.21
CA GLU A 612 -1.23 19.22 -41.49
C GLU A 612 -0.49 17.96 -41.97
N LEU A 613 -0.76 16.80 -41.34
CA LEU A 613 -0.23 15.51 -41.79
C LEU A 613 -0.73 15.14 -43.19
N THR A 614 -2.02 15.37 -43.45
CA THR A 614 -2.63 15.11 -44.78
C THR A 614 -1.95 15.96 -45.86
N ASN A 615 -1.69 17.24 -45.57
CA ASN A 615 -1.03 18.17 -46.48
C ASN A 615 0.44 17.79 -46.71
N PHE A 616 1.15 17.38 -45.66
CA PHE A 616 2.52 16.86 -45.77
C PHE A 616 2.60 15.63 -46.68
N ILE A 617 1.69 14.65 -46.53
CA ILE A 617 1.67 13.45 -47.35
C ILE A 617 1.41 13.79 -48.82
N LYS A 618 0.40 14.64 -49.10
CA LYS A 618 0.12 15.10 -50.48
C LYS A 618 1.35 15.77 -51.11
N ARG A 619 1.96 16.71 -50.39
CA ARG A 619 3.15 17.42 -50.85
C ARG A 619 4.33 16.49 -51.09
N SER A 620 4.51 15.47 -50.25
CA SER A 620 5.57 14.48 -50.40
C SER A 620 5.37 13.60 -51.64
N TYR A 621 4.14 13.17 -51.94
CA TYR A 621 3.85 12.46 -53.19
C TYR A 621 4.12 13.32 -54.43
N ASP A 622 3.75 14.60 -54.39
CA ASP A 622 4.00 15.52 -55.51
C ASP A 622 5.49 15.87 -55.69
N MET A 623 6.34 15.61 -54.70
CA MET A 623 7.80 15.75 -54.81
C MET A 623 8.48 14.51 -55.39
N ILE A 624 7.82 13.35 -55.34
CA ILE A 624 8.33 12.08 -55.90
C ILE A 624 7.94 11.93 -57.38
N LYS A 625 6.79 12.51 -57.77
CA LYS A 625 6.37 12.64 -59.17
C LYS A 625 7.29 13.60 -59.93
#